data_AF-A0A1X2G409-F1
#
_entry.id   AF-A0A1X2G409-F1
#
_cell.length_a   1.000
_cell.length_b   1.000
_cell.length_c   1.000
_cell.angle_alpha   90.00
_cell.angle_beta   90.00
_cell.angle_gamma   90.00
#
_symmetry.space_group_name_H-M   'P 1'
#
loop_
_entity.id
_entity.type
_entity.pdbx_description
1 polymer ?
#
loop_
_entity_poly.entity_id
_entity_poly.type
_entity_poly.pdbx_seq_one_letter_code
_entity_poly.pdbx_strand_id
1 'polypeptide(L)' 'KPIQKNKGRCFVCRLKIPLAKQLTNKCRCEYVFCDSHRYPDKHDCQFDHVSLDKDILAKNNPKLNDRPRGGRSFQRLD' A
#
# COMPACT_ATOMS: atom_id res chain seq x y z
N LYS A 1 -9.85 10.30 -15.03
CA LYS A 1 -8.52 9.65 -15.07
C LYS A 1 -8.27 9.13 -16.49
N PRO A 2 -7.12 9.44 -17.12
CA PRO A 2 -6.82 8.96 -18.47
C PRO A 2 -6.66 7.44 -18.48
N ILE A 3 -7.35 6.72 -19.34
CA ILE A 3 -7.31 5.24 -19.34
C ILE A 3 -6.07 4.77 -20.12
N GLN A 4 -5.25 3.90 -19.52
CA GLN A 4 -4.10 3.31 -20.22
C GLN A 4 -4.58 2.24 -21.21
N LYS A 5 -4.63 2.61 -22.49
CA LYS A 5 -5.03 1.70 -23.58
C LYS A 5 -4.03 0.55 -23.78
N ASN A 6 -2.72 0.80 -23.64
CA ASN A 6 -1.67 -0.21 -23.84
C ASN A 6 -0.93 -0.50 -22.53
N LYS A 7 -1.21 -1.67 -21.95
CA LYS A 7 -0.63 -2.16 -20.69
C LYS A 7 0.75 -2.80 -20.87
N GLY A 8 1.18 -3.00 -22.11
CA GLY A 8 2.51 -3.52 -22.45
C GLY A 8 3.61 -2.46 -22.49
N ARG A 9 3.29 -1.22 -22.14
CA ARG A 9 4.25 -0.11 -22.09
C ARG A 9 4.09 0.68 -20.79
N CYS A 10 5.18 1.24 -20.31
CA CYS A 10 5.15 2.13 -19.15
C CYS A 10 4.31 3.38 -19.44
N PHE A 11 3.45 3.78 -18.50
CA PHE A 11 2.62 4.98 -18.64
C PHE A 11 3.44 6.28 -18.70
N VAL A 12 4.61 6.35 -18.05
CA VAL A 12 5.48 7.53 -18.02
C VAL A 12 6.46 7.54 -19.21
N CYS A 13 7.36 6.56 -19.28
CA CYS A 13 8.46 6.55 -20.26
C CYS A 13 8.17 5.77 -21.55
N ARG A 14 6.99 5.12 -21.68
CA ARG A 14 6.57 4.31 -22.84
C ARG A 14 7.49 3.13 -23.21
N LEU A 15 8.43 2.78 -22.32
CA LEU A 15 9.29 1.61 -22.44
C LEU A 15 8.44 0.34 -22.52
N LYS A 16 8.82 -0.60 -23.38
CA LYS A 16 8.14 -1.89 -23.53
C LYS A 16 8.37 -2.74 -22.27
N ILE A 17 7.30 -3.28 -21.72
CA ILE A 17 7.32 -4.11 -20.52
C ILE A 17 7.09 -5.57 -20.93
N PRO A 18 7.99 -6.49 -20.56
CA PRO A 18 7.79 -7.91 -20.82
C PRO A 18 6.54 -8.41 -20.09
N LEU A 19 5.81 -9.35 -20.69
CA LEU A 19 4.51 -9.84 -20.18
C LEU A 19 4.58 -10.27 -18.71
N ALA A 20 5.65 -10.98 -18.33
CA ALA A 20 5.90 -11.41 -16.96
C ALA A 20 5.96 -10.25 -15.94
N LYS A 21 6.48 -9.09 -16.33
CA LYS A 21 6.62 -7.92 -15.44
C LYS A 21 5.39 -7.02 -15.42
N GLN A 22 4.42 -7.20 -16.32
CA GLN A 22 3.22 -6.37 -16.37
C GLN A 22 2.36 -6.52 -15.12
N LEU A 23 2.27 -7.73 -14.57
CA LEU A 23 1.54 -8.00 -13.33
C LEU A 23 2.27 -7.39 -12.11
N THR A 24 3.58 -7.60 -12.02
CA THR A 24 4.41 -7.10 -10.92
C THR A 24 4.49 -5.57 -10.88
N ASN A 25 4.54 -4.94 -12.05
CA ASN A 25 4.68 -3.49 -12.18
C ASN A 25 3.35 -2.76 -12.31
N LYS A 26 2.23 -3.46 -12.06
CA LYS A 26 0.92 -2.83 -11.90
C LYS A 26 0.89 -2.12 -10.56
N CYS A 27 0.68 -0.80 -10.59
CA CYS A 27 0.49 0.00 -9.38
C CYS A 27 -0.98 -0.08 -8.91
N ARG A 28 -1.23 0.33 -7.65
CA ARG A 28 -2.58 0.46 -7.08
C ARG A 28 -3.42 1.52 -7.79
N CYS A 29 -2.78 2.48 -8.47
CA CYS A 29 -3.45 3.43 -9.37
C CYS A 29 -3.92 2.83 -10.71
N GLU A 30 -3.84 1.49 -10.87
CA GLU A 30 -4.27 0.70 -12.03
C GLU A 30 -3.45 0.86 -13.31
N TYR A 31 -2.40 1.68 -13.26
CA TYR A 31 -1.43 1.84 -14.35
C TYR A 31 -0.27 0.85 -14.25
N VAL A 32 0.34 0.55 -15.41
CA VAL A 32 1.50 -0.34 -15.52
C VAL A 32 2.75 0.47 -15.86
N PHE A 33 3.83 0.21 -15.12
CA PHE A 33 5.09 0.95 -15.20
C PHE A 33 6.29 0.03 -15.48
N CYS A 34 7.46 0.60 -15.80
CA CYS A 34 8.71 -0.16 -15.82
C CYS A 34 9.32 -0.24 -14.42
N ASP A 35 10.37 -1.04 -14.24
CA ASP A 35 10.98 -1.29 -12.92
C ASP A 35 11.44 0.00 -12.22
N SER A 36 11.94 0.99 -12.98
CA SER A 36 12.35 2.30 -12.45
C SER A 36 11.19 3.21 -12.04
N HIS A 37 10.01 3.04 -12.64
CA HIS A 37 8.83 3.89 -12.39
C HIS A 37 7.72 3.17 -11.59
N ARG A 38 8.00 1.95 -11.08
CA ARG A 38 7.05 1.16 -10.31
C ARG A 38 6.72 1.81 -8.95
N TYR A 39 7.68 2.50 -8.36
CA TYR A 39 7.52 3.14 -7.06
C TYR A 39 6.65 4.41 -7.16
N PRO A 40 5.77 4.66 -6.18
CA PRO A 40 4.87 5.81 -6.18
C PRO A 40 5.60 7.16 -6.11
N ASP A 41 6.86 7.21 -5.69
CA ASP A 41 7.66 8.45 -5.70
C ASP A 41 8.18 8.81 -7.09
N LYS A 42 8.18 7.83 -8.01
CA LYS A 42 8.74 7.95 -9.37
C LYS A 42 7.67 8.24 -10.42
N HIS A 43 6.39 8.18 -10.05
CA HIS A 43 5.27 8.55 -10.90
C HIS A 43 4.27 9.33 -10.06
N ASP A 44 3.61 10.35 -10.61
CA ASP A 44 2.59 11.12 -9.88
C ASP A 44 1.36 10.25 -9.56
N CYS A 45 1.48 9.39 -8.54
CA CYS A 45 0.49 8.39 -8.18
C CYS A 45 -0.75 9.09 -7.59
N GLN A 46 -1.86 9.06 -8.32
CA GLN A 46 -3.16 9.55 -7.85
C GLN A 46 -3.88 8.59 -6.87
N PHE A 47 -3.16 7.68 -6.21
CA PHE A 47 -3.73 6.77 -5.22
C PHE A 47 -3.42 7.29 -3.81
N ASP A 48 -4.44 7.45 -2.97
CA ASP A 48 -4.27 7.92 -1.61
C ASP A 48 -3.74 6.81 -0.70
N HIS A 49 -2.41 6.64 -0.70
CA HIS A 49 -1.73 5.69 0.19
C HIS A 49 -1.97 6.02 1.66
N VAL A 50 -2.00 7.32 2.00
CA VAL A 50 -2.14 7.81 3.38
C VAL A 50 -3.45 7.36 4.04
N SER A 51 -4.57 7.41 3.32
CA SER A 51 -5.86 7.03 3.89
C SER A 51 -5.93 5.52 4.14
N LEU A 52 -5.40 4.72 3.22
CA LEU A 52 -5.31 3.27 3.34
C LEU A 52 -4.39 2.87 4.50
N ASP A 53 -3.23 3.49 4.62
CA ASP A 53 -2.29 3.19 5.69
C ASP A 53 -2.85 3.58 7.07
N LYS A 54 -3.59 4.69 7.14
CA LYS A 54 -4.32 5.10 8.36
C LYS A 54 -5.39 4.08 8.76
N ASP A 55 -6.16 3.56 7.82
CA ASP A 55 -7.18 2.54 8.10
C ASP A 55 -6.56 1.23 8.60
N ILE A 56 -5.46 0.80 7.97
CA ILE A 56 -4.70 -0.38 8.43
C ILE A 56 -4.13 -0.15 9.82
N LEU A 57 -3.55 1.03 10.08
CA LEU A 57 -3.00 1.37 11.39
C LEU A 57 -4.10 1.39 12.46
N ALA A 58 -5.25 2.01 12.17
CA ALA A 58 -6.39 2.06 13.07
C ALA A 58 -6.92 0.66 13.42
N LYS A 59 -6.93 -0.26 12.46
CA LYS A 59 -7.33 -1.67 12.68
C LYS A 59 -6.33 -2.44 13.55
N ASN A 60 -5.04 -2.17 13.40
CA ASN A 60 -3.98 -2.87 14.13
C ASN A 60 -3.69 -2.28 15.52
N ASN A 61 -4.12 -1.05 15.80
CA ASN A 61 -3.88 -0.43 17.09
C ASN A 61 -4.60 -1.19 18.22
N PRO A 62 -3.90 -1.62 19.28
CA PRO A 62 -4.52 -2.26 20.42
C PRO A 62 -5.45 -1.25 21.10
N LYS A 63 -6.68 -1.68 21.42
CA LYS A 63 -7.63 -0.83 22.10
C LYS A 63 -7.21 -0.69 23.56
N LEU A 64 -6.89 0.53 23.97
CA LEU A 64 -6.42 0.84 25.33
C LEU A 64 -7.43 0.48 26.43
N ASN A 65 -8.70 0.26 26.09
CA ASN A 65 -9.76 -0.09 27.03
C ASN A 65 -10.00 -1.59 27.19
N ASP A 66 -9.24 -2.45 26.50
CA ASP A 66 -9.27 -3.88 26.76
C ASP A 66 -8.54 -4.15 28.07
N ARG A 67 -9.27 -4.02 29.18
CA ARG A 67 -8.84 -4.59 30.46
C ARG A 67 -8.61 -6.08 30.20
N PRO A 68 -7.43 -6.64 30.58
CA PRO A 68 -7.25 -8.08 30.50
C PRO A 68 -8.39 -8.75 31.26
N ARG A 69 -9.16 -9.61 30.57
CA ARG A 69 -10.20 -10.44 31.19
C ARG A 69 -9.51 -11.54 32.00
N GLY A 70 -8.94 -11.17 33.15
CA GLY A 70 -8.35 -12.11 34.11
C GLY A 70 -7.11 -11.55 34.80
N GLY A 71 -7.16 -11.44 36.14
CA GLY A 71 -6.01 -11.14 36.99
C GLY A 71 -6.25 -10.04 38.02
N ARG A 72 -7.12 -10.29 39.02
CA ARG A 72 -7.15 -9.49 40.24
C ARG A 72 -6.01 -9.94 41.16
N SER A 73 -4.83 -9.34 41.03
CA SER A 73 -3.84 -9.30 42.13
C SER A 73 -2.65 -8.43 41.74
N PHE A 74 -2.84 -7.12 41.76
CA PHE A 74 -1.72 -6.21 42.03
C PHE A 74 -1.41 -6.33 43.53
N GLN A 75 -0.81 -7.44 43.97
CA GLN A 75 -0.25 -7.49 45.31
C GLN A 75 1.10 -6.79 45.25
N ARG A 76 1.17 -5.59 45.84
CA ARG A 76 2.45 -4.91 46.08
C ARG A 76 3.30 -5.84 46.94
N LEU A 77 4.44 -6.30 46.42
CA LEU A 77 5.45 -7.00 47.21
C LEU A 77 6.16 -5.96 48.08
N ASP A 78 6.06 -6.13 49.40
CA ASP A 78 6.91 -5.46 50.39
C ASP A 78 8.34 -6.01 50.33
#